data_AF-A0A495JTE0-F1
#
_entry.id   AF-A0A495JTE0-F1
#
_cell.length_a   1.000
_cell.length_b   1.000
_cell.length_c   1.000
_cell.angle_alpha   90.00
_cell.angle_beta   90.00
_cell.angle_gamma   90.00
#
_symmetry.space_group_name_H-M   'P 1'
#
loop_
_entity.id
_entity.type
_entity.pdbx_description
1 polymer ?
#
loop_
_entity_poly.entity_id
_entity_poly.type
_entity_poly.pdbx_seq_one_letter_code
_entity_poly.pdbx_strand_id
1 'polypeptide(L)'
;MGLQLPGELVSILGMLGYDWPTSDEEQLFRLGELWLSFAPQIEAAGAAADMSAAQMWEQNQGEAVSAFQNWWKGEGNALDTLQQGVTGATLVGAGLIVCAVIVLALKIQIIVQLVILAIQIAQAIATAVATFGASLLEIPIFKQITSMILDQLVSMATEAVLNG
;
A
#
# COMPACT_ATOMS: atom_id res chain seq x y z
N MET A 1 5.83 6.47 -10.74
CA MET A 1 5.28 7.78 -10.38
C MET A 1 3.78 7.57 -10.23
N GLY A 2 3.29 7.52 -9.00
CA GLY A 2 1.86 7.31 -8.73
C GLY A 2 0.93 8.35 -9.35
N LEU A 3 -0.36 8.07 -9.26
CA LEU A 3 -1.48 8.86 -9.78
C LEU A 3 -1.40 10.31 -9.29
N GLN A 4 -1.46 11.22 -10.26
CA GLN A 4 -1.38 12.65 -10.08
C GLN A 4 -2.75 13.30 -10.25
N LEU A 5 -2.95 14.41 -9.55
CA LEU A 5 -4.16 15.20 -9.68
C LEU A 5 -4.13 16.01 -11.00
N PRO A 6 -5.17 15.92 -11.85
CA PRO A 6 -5.31 16.80 -13.00
C PRO A 6 -5.33 18.28 -12.59
N GLY A 7 -4.65 19.13 -13.36
CA GLY A 7 -4.46 20.56 -13.01
C GLY A 7 -5.74 21.32 -12.69
N GLU A 8 -6.83 21.07 -13.43
CA GLU A 8 -8.14 21.68 -13.19
C GLU A 8 -8.71 21.37 -11.80
N LEU A 9 -8.43 20.16 -11.28
CA LEU A 9 -8.92 19.73 -9.98
C LEU A 9 -8.04 20.23 -8.82
N VAL A 10 -6.79 20.64 -9.09
CA VAL A 10 -5.89 21.25 -8.08
C VAL A 10 -6.53 22.51 -7.51
N SER A 11 -7.11 23.36 -8.36
CA SER A 11 -7.79 24.57 -7.91
C SER A 11 -9.02 24.25 -7.05
N ILE A 12 -9.73 23.17 -7.37
CA ILE A 12 -10.94 22.77 -6.63
C ILE A 12 -10.58 22.20 -5.27
N LEU A 13 -9.56 21.34 -5.22
CA LEU A 13 -9.06 20.80 -3.96
C LEU A 13 -8.51 21.91 -3.05
N GLY A 14 -7.75 22.87 -3.62
CA GLY A 14 -7.26 24.03 -2.89
C GLY A 14 -8.38 24.94 -2.36
N MET A 15 -9.50 25.06 -3.08
CA MET A 15 -10.69 25.77 -2.59
C MET A 15 -11.35 25.09 -1.39
N LEU A 16 -11.18 23.78 -1.21
CA LEU A 16 -11.66 23.03 -0.06
C LEU A 16 -10.66 23.06 1.11
N GLY A 17 -9.43 23.52 0.89
CA GLY A 17 -8.37 23.58 1.90
C GLY A 17 -7.68 22.24 2.18
N TYR A 18 -7.75 21.28 1.25
CA TYR A 18 -7.09 19.99 1.37
C TYR A 18 -5.81 19.91 0.56
N ASP A 19 -4.87 19.11 1.04
CA ASP A 19 -3.67 18.74 0.30
C ASP A 19 -3.86 17.42 -0.45
N TRP A 20 -3.22 17.30 -1.61
CA TRP A 20 -3.23 16.06 -2.38
C TRP A 20 -2.35 14.99 -1.70
N PRO A 21 -2.80 13.72 -1.60
CA PRO A 21 -1.99 12.64 -1.03
C PRO A 21 -0.70 12.41 -1.83
N THR A 22 0.45 12.55 -1.17
CA THR A 22 1.78 12.42 -1.79
C THR A 22 2.32 11.00 -1.84
N SER A 23 1.67 10.05 -1.16
CA SER A 23 2.04 8.62 -1.18
C SER A 23 2.11 8.08 -2.61
N ASP A 24 3.21 7.40 -2.96
CA ASP A 24 3.39 6.78 -4.27
C ASP A 24 3.01 5.30 -4.22
N GLU A 25 1.80 5.00 -4.65
CA GLU A 25 1.25 3.65 -4.68
C GLU A 25 1.99 2.71 -5.64
N GLU A 26 2.57 3.23 -6.73
CA GLU A 26 3.36 2.40 -7.63
C GLU A 26 4.67 1.97 -6.96
N GLN A 27 5.27 2.84 -6.16
CA GLN A 27 6.45 2.50 -5.38
C GLN A 27 6.12 1.50 -4.26
N LEU A 28 4.99 1.67 -3.57
CA LEU A 28 4.51 0.70 -2.57
C LEU A 28 4.29 -0.68 -3.20
N PHE A 29 3.64 -0.71 -4.37
CA PHE A 29 3.40 -1.94 -5.11
C PHE A 29 4.70 -2.62 -5.52
N ARG A 30 5.63 -1.86 -6.13
CA ARG A 30 6.95 -2.35 -6.53
C ARG A 30 7.76 -2.88 -5.35
N LEU A 31 7.72 -2.19 -4.20
CA LEU A 31 8.41 -2.65 -3.01
C LEU A 31 7.79 -3.96 -2.49
N GLY A 32 6.46 -4.08 -2.55
CA GLY A 32 5.76 -5.32 -2.23
C GLY A 32 6.17 -6.48 -3.13
N GLU A 33 6.21 -6.27 -4.45
CA GLU A 33 6.70 -7.27 -5.41
C GLU A 33 8.16 -7.68 -5.14
N LEU A 34 9.01 -6.73 -4.78
CA LEU A 34 10.41 -6.99 -4.43
C LEU A 34 10.50 -7.93 -3.22
N TRP A 35 9.73 -7.67 -2.17
CA TRP A 35 9.66 -8.52 -0.98
C TRP A 35 9.13 -9.92 -1.28
N LEU A 36 8.07 -10.03 -2.09
CA LEU A 36 7.54 -11.31 -2.53
C LEU A 36 8.54 -12.09 -3.40
N SER A 37 9.34 -11.40 -4.22
CA SER A 37 10.38 -12.02 -5.03
C SER A 37 11.61 -12.45 -4.25
N PHE A 38 11.80 -11.90 -3.04
CA PHE A 38 12.93 -12.22 -2.16
C PHE A 38 12.70 -13.51 -1.36
N ALA A 39 11.46 -13.79 -0.99
CA ALA A 39 11.05 -15.02 -0.31
C ALA A 39 11.59 -16.32 -0.98
N PRO A 40 11.35 -16.58 -2.29
CA PRO A 40 11.87 -17.79 -2.94
C PRO A 40 13.40 -17.82 -3.04
N GLN A 41 14.08 -16.67 -3.02
CA GLN A 41 15.55 -16.61 -3.04
C GLN A 41 16.12 -17.07 -1.69
N ILE A 42 15.49 -16.68 -0.58
CA ILE A 42 15.85 -17.17 0.76
C ILE A 42 15.61 -18.67 0.85
N GLU A 43 14.47 -19.15 0.37
CA GLU A 43 14.13 -20.57 0.39
C GLU A 43 15.15 -21.40 -0.41
N ALA A 44 15.49 -20.97 -1.63
CA ALA A 44 16.50 -21.62 -2.46
C ALA A 44 17.89 -21.64 -1.81
N ALA A 45 18.29 -20.53 -1.16
CA ALA A 45 19.56 -20.45 -0.44
C ALA A 45 19.58 -21.40 0.77
N GLY A 46 18.47 -21.48 1.52
CA GLY A 46 18.31 -22.41 2.64
C GLY A 46 18.38 -23.87 2.21
N ALA A 47 17.68 -24.23 1.13
CA ALA A 47 17.72 -25.58 0.57
C ALA A 47 19.12 -25.96 0.07
N ALA A 48 19.83 -25.05 -0.59
CA ALA A 48 21.21 -25.28 -1.03
C ALA A 48 22.16 -25.49 0.17
N ALA A 49 22.01 -24.68 1.22
CA ALA A 49 22.80 -24.82 2.44
C ALA A 49 22.53 -26.15 3.16
N ASP A 50 21.26 -26.58 3.23
CA ASP A 50 20.88 -27.85 3.84
C ASP A 50 21.44 -29.06 3.06
N MET A 51 21.37 -29.03 1.73
CA MET A 51 22.00 -30.06 0.89
C MET A 51 23.52 -30.14 1.09
N SER A 52 24.22 -29.00 1.14
CA SER A 52 25.66 -29.00 1.40
C SER A 52 25.99 -29.50 2.81
N ALA A 53 25.23 -29.11 3.83
CA ALA A 53 25.39 -29.62 5.18
C ALA A 53 25.17 -31.14 5.24
N ALA A 54 24.14 -31.63 4.53
CA ALA A 54 23.84 -33.05 4.37
C ALA A 54 25.00 -33.83 3.76
N GLN A 55 25.53 -33.33 2.66
CA GLN A 55 26.66 -33.94 1.97
C GLN A 55 27.91 -34.02 2.86
N MET A 56 28.17 -33.00 3.69
CA MET A 56 29.34 -33.01 4.59
C MET A 56 29.27 -34.16 5.60
N TRP A 57 28.13 -34.39 6.26
CA TRP A 57 28.05 -35.46 7.27
C TRP A 57 27.79 -36.86 6.69
N GLU A 58 27.33 -36.96 5.45
CA GLU A 58 27.26 -38.25 4.74
C GLU A 58 28.64 -38.74 4.29
N GLN A 59 29.52 -37.83 3.89
CA GLN A 59 30.84 -38.16 3.38
C GLN A 59 31.93 -38.21 4.47
N ASN A 60 31.66 -37.68 5.66
CA ASN A 60 32.62 -37.60 6.75
C ASN A 60 32.10 -38.28 8.01
N GLN A 61 33.00 -38.87 8.80
CA GLN A 61 32.67 -39.48 10.08
C GLN A 61 33.59 -38.89 11.16
N GLY A 62 33.04 -38.71 12.36
CA GLY A 62 33.79 -38.21 13.51
C GLY A 62 32.95 -37.35 14.43
N GLU A 63 33.44 -37.14 15.65
CA GLU A 63 32.73 -36.41 16.71
C GLU A 63 32.40 -34.96 16.30
N ALA A 64 33.30 -34.30 15.57
CA ALA A 64 33.08 -32.95 15.05
C ALA A 64 31.93 -32.87 14.01
N VAL A 65 31.78 -33.91 13.19
CA VAL A 65 30.72 -33.99 12.17
C VAL A 65 29.36 -34.21 12.83
N SER A 66 29.29 -35.10 13.83
CA SER A 66 28.08 -35.32 14.62
C SER A 66 27.68 -34.10 15.43
N ALA A 67 28.64 -33.37 16.00
CA ALA A 67 28.39 -32.10 16.69
C ALA A 67 27.83 -31.02 15.75
N PHE A 68 28.39 -30.89 14.54
CA PHE A 68 27.87 -29.98 13.52
C PHE A 68 26.45 -30.36 13.08
N GLN A 69 26.18 -31.65 12.84
CA GLN A 69 24.84 -32.12 12.47
C GLN A 69 23.81 -31.81 13.56
N ASN A 70 24.17 -32.02 14.83
CA ASN A 70 23.29 -31.70 15.97
C ASN A 70 23.06 -30.19 16.09
N TRP A 71 24.08 -29.36 15.83
CA TRP A 71 23.93 -27.91 15.79
C TRP A 71 23.04 -27.45 14.63
N TRP A 72 23.24 -27.99 13.43
CA TRP A 72 22.47 -27.66 12.22
C TRP A 72 20.99 -28.06 12.32
N LYS A 73 20.69 -29.18 13.01
CA LYS A 73 19.32 -29.68 13.22
C LYS A 73 18.69 -29.29 14.55
N GLY A 74 19.42 -28.57 15.41
CA GLY A 74 18.94 -28.16 16.73
C GLY A 74 17.75 -27.21 16.67
N GLU A 75 17.10 -26.96 17.80
CA GLU A 75 16.04 -25.94 17.89
C GLU A 75 16.58 -24.54 17.61
N GLY A 76 15.85 -23.74 16.83
CA GLY A 76 16.26 -22.39 16.45
C GLY A 76 17.44 -22.39 15.47
N ASN A 77 17.59 -23.46 14.69
CA ASN A 77 18.65 -23.56 13.71
C ASN A 77 18.53 -22.51 12.59
N ALA A 78 19.59 -22.41 11.78
CA ALA A 78 19.66 -21.47 10.68
C ALA A 78 18.51 -21.66 9.68
N LEU A 79 18.05 -22.90 9.46
CA LEU A 79 16.97 -23.20 8.51
C LEU A 79 15.61 -22.68 9.00
N ASP A 80 15.28 -22.87 10.27
CA ASP A 80 14.07 -22.32 10.90
C ASP A 80 14.05 -20.79 10.82
N THR A 81 15.19 -20.16 11.08
CA THR A 81 15.33 -18.69 10.98
C THR A 81 15.11 -18.21 9.54
N LEU A 82 15.64 -18.94 8.54
CA LEU A 82 15.42 -18.64 7.13
C LEU A 82 13.94 -18.81 6.74
N GLN A 83 13.26 -19.86 7.21
CA GLN A 83 11.83 -20.07 6.96
C GLN A 83 10.96 -18.97 7.60
N GLN A 84 11.31 -18.51 8.80
CA GLN A 84 10.67 -17.34 9.41
C GLN A 84 10.93 -16.08 8.58
N GLY A 85 12.13 -15.92 8.02
CA GLY A 85 12.47 -14.87 7.06
C GLY A 85 11.61 -14.90 5.79
N VAL A 86 11.35 -16.09 5.23
CA VAL A 86 10.44 -16.26 4.08
C VAL A 86 9.03 -15.81 4.43
N THR A 87 8.52 -16.23 5.60
CA THR A 87 7.18 -15.87 6.06
C THR A 87 7.07 -14.37 6.30
N GLY A 88 8.06 -13.77 6.96
CA GLY A 88 8.12 -12.32 7.20
C GLY A 88 8.20 -11.52 5.90
N ALA A 89 9.05 -11.92 4.96
CA ALA A 89 9.16 -11.29 3.65
C ALA A 89 7.85 -11.34 2.87
N THR A 90 7.17 -12.50 2.92
CA THR A 90 5.88 -12.68 2.26
C THR A 90 4.79 -11.79 2.87
N LEU A 91 4.74 -11.71 4.20
CA LEU A 91 3.76 -10.89 4.93
C LEU A 91 3.97 -9.40 4.66
N VAL A 92 5.22 -8.92 4.74
CA VAL A 92 5.57 -7.52 4.42
C VAL A 92 5.25 -7.21 2.97
N GLY A 93 5.59 -8.10 2.04
CA GLY A 93 5.30 -7.94 0.62
C GLY A 93 3.80 -7.81 0.34
N ALA A 94 2.99 -8.70 0.92
CA ALA A 94 1.54 -8.65 0.80
C ALA A 94 0.94 -7.39 1.42
N GLY A 95 1.39 -6.99 2.61
CA GLY A 95 0.93 -5.78 3.29
C GLY A 95 1.20 -4.51 2.49
N LEU A 96 2.38 -4.41 1.86
CA LEU A 96 2.74 -3.29 0.99
C LEU A 96 1.84 -3.21 -0.26
N ILE A 97 1.50 -4.35 -0.86
CA ILE A 97 0.57 -4.41 -2.00
C ILE A 97 -0.83 -3.95 -1.58
N VAL A 98 -1.31 -4.40 -0.42
CA VAL A 98 -2.61 -3.97 0.11
C VAL A 98 -2.62 -2.45 0.34
N CYS A 99 -1.58 -1.90 0.96
CA CYS A 99 -1.42 -0.46 1.16
C CYS A 99 -1.42 0.31 -0.18
N ALA A 100 -0.72 -0.21 -1.19
CA ALA A 100 -0.71 0.38 -2.53
C ALA A 100 -2.12 0.47 -3.13
N VAL A 101 -2.89 -0.62 -3.06
CA VAL A 101 -4.27 -0.65 -3.57
C VAL A 101 -5.17 0.32 -2.82
N ILE A 102 -5.05 0.40 -1.49
CA ILE A 102 -5.84 1.35 -0.67
C ILE A 102 -5.53 2.80 -1.06
N VAL A 103 -4.24 3.15 -1.19
CA VAL A 103 -3.82 4.51 -1.59
C VAL A 103 -4.32 4.84 -2.99
N LEU A 104 -4.21 3.90 -3.93
CA LEU A 104 -4.72 4.08 -5.29
C LEU A 104 -6.24 4.34 -5.29
N ALA A 105 -6.99 3.52 -4.56
CA ALA A 105 -8.43 3.64 -4.45
C ALA A 105 -8.83 4.98 -3.82
N LEU A 106 -8.14 5.41 -2.76
CA LEU A 106 -8.34 6.72 -2.13
C LEU A 106 -8.16 7.85 -3.15
N LYS A 107 -7.04 7.87 -3.89
CA LYS A 107 -6.77 8.92 -4.88
C LYS A 107 -7.81 8.96 -5.99
N ILE A 108 -8.25 7.81 -6.49
CA ILE A 108 -9.31 7.71 -7.50
C ILE A 108 -10.62 8.30 -6.94
N GLN A 109 -11.01 7.93 -5.72
CA GLN A 109 -12.22 8.43 -5.10
C GLN A 109 -12.18 9.95 -4.87
N ILE A 110 -11.03 10.49 -4.43
CA ILE A 110 -10.85 11.95 -4.30
C ILE A 110 -11.06 12.64 -5.66
N ILE A 111 -10.45 12.13 -6.74
CA ILE A 111 -10.63 12.68 -8.09
C ILE A 111 -12.11 12.67 -8.49
N VAL A 112 -12.81 11.55 -8.28
CA VAL A 112 -14.25 11.44 -8.59
C VAL A 112 -15.06 12.49 -7.84
N GLN A 113 -14.83 12.68 -6.54
CA GLN A 113 -15.55 13.67 -5.74
C GLN A 113 -15.28 15.10 -6.19
N LEU A 114 -14.03 15.41 -6.56
CA LEU A 114 -13.68 16.73 -7.09
C LEU A 114 -14.34 17.00 -8.44
N VAL A 115 -14.46 15.99 -9.31
CA VAL A 115 -15.17 16.11 -10.59
C VAL A 115 -16.67 16.35 -10.36
N ILE A 116 -17.28 15.64 -9.43
CA ILE A 116 -18.69 15.86 -9.06
C ILE A 116 -18.89 17.29 -8.56
N LEU A 117 -18.02 17.78 -7.66
CA LEU A 117 -18.08 19.15 -7.15
C LEU A 117 -17.91 20.18 -8.28
N ALA A 118 -16.99 19.93 -9.23
CA ALA A 118 -16.79 20.80 -10.39
C ALA A 118 -18.08 20.95 -11.21
N ILE A 119 -18.76 19.83 -11.46
CA ILE A 119 -20.02 19.79 -12.21
C ILE A 119 -21.11 20.54 -11.43
N GLN A 120 -21.23 20.33 -10.13
CA GLN A 120 -22.21 21.03 -9.28
C GLN A 120 -22.00 22.54 -9.29
N ILE A 121 -20.74 23.00 -9.18
CA ILE A 121 -20.40 24.43 -9.27
C ILE A 121 -20.76 24.98 -10.65
N ALA A 122 -20.40 24.28 -11.73
CA ALA A 122 -20.73 24.70 -13.08
C ALA A 122 -22.25 24.81 -13.30
N GLN A 123 -23.02 23.84 -12.79
CA GLN A 123 -24.48 23.86 -12.85
C GLN A 123 -25.08 25.02 -12.06
N ALA A 124 -24.59 25.27 -10.84
CA ALA A 124 -25.03 26.40 -10.02
C ALA A 124 -24.79 27.73 -10.74
N ILE A 125 -23.65 27.89 -11.41
CA ILE A 125 -23.34 29.08 -12.21
C ILE A 125 -24.25 29.17 -13.44
N ALA A 126 -24.48 28.05 -14.15
CA ALA A 126 -25.31 28.02 -15.35
C ALA A 126 -26.78 28.39 -15.07
N THR A 127 -27.32 28.00 -13.91
CA THR A 127 -28.69 28.32 -13.49
C THR A 127 -28.80 29.64 -12.75
N ALA A 128 -27.69 30.30 -12.42
CA ALA A 128 -27.67 31.50 -11.60
C ALA A 128 -28.58 32.61 -12.12
N VAL A 129 -28.60 32.87 -13.44
CA VAL A 129 -29.46 33.91 -14.01
C VAL A 129 -30.94 33.55 -13.87
N ALA A 130 -31.29 32.29 -14.15
CA ALA A 130 -32.67 31.82 -14.07
C ALA A 130 -33.19 31.78 -12.61
N THR A 131 -32.31 31.54 -11.64
CA THR A 131 -32.64 31.51 -10.21
C THR A 131 -32.38 32.84 -9.51
N PHE A 132 -32.11 33.93 -10.24
CA PHE A 132 -31.74 35.24 -9.68
C PHE A 132 -30.59 35.19 -8.65
N GLY A 133 -29.60 34.31 -8.87
CA GLY A 133 -28.44 34.11 -8.02
C GLY A 133 -28.64 33.14 -6.85
N ALA A 134 -29.86 32.61 -6.65
CA ALA A 134 -30.14 31.69 -5.53
C ALA A 134 -29.31 30.38 -5.59
N SER A 135 -29.09 29.81 -6.78
CA SER A 135 -28.28 28.59 -6.97
C SER A 135 -26.83 28.74 -6.51
N LEU A 136 -26.27 29.95 -6.54
CA LEU A 136 -24.89 30.20 -6.08
C LEU A 136 -24.75 30.02 -4.56
N LEU A 137 -25.85 30.13 -3.81
CA LEU A 137 -25.87 29.90 -2.37
C LEU A 137 -25.75 28.41 -2.00
N GLU A 138 -25.92 27.50 -2.97
CA GLU A 138 -25.74 26.06 -2.78
C GLU A 138 -24.26 25.66 -2.83
N ILE A 139 -23.39 26.46 -3.46
CA ILE A 139 -21.96 26.15 -3.62
C ILE A 139 -21.27 25.89 -2.27
N PRO A 140 -21.44 26.71 -1.21
CA PRO A 140 -20.89 26.41 0.11
C PRO A 140 -21.36 25.08 0.69
N ILE A 141 -22.63 24.71 0.44
CA ILE A 141 -23.22 23.45 0.91
C ILE A 141 -22.57 22.27 0.19
N PHE A 142 -22.42 22.35 -1.14
CA PHE A 142 -21.72 21.32 -1.92
C PHE A 142 -20.28 21.13 -1.45
N LYS A 143 -19.55 22.24 -1.23
CA LYS A 143 -18.18 22.19 -0.69
C LYS A 143 -18.14 21.48 0.67
N GLN A 144 -19.05 21.80 1.58
CA GLN A 144 -19.12 21.16 2.89
C GLN A 144 -19.39 19.66 2.80
N ILE A 145 -20.31 19.24 1.93
CA ILE A 145 -20.59 17.82 1.69
C ILE A 145 -19.36 17.11 1.13
N THR A 146 -18.69 17.70 0.13
CA THR A 146 -17.46 17.13 -0.43
C THR A 146 -16.38 17.00 0.64
N SER A 147 -16.16 18.03 1.47
CA SER A 147 -15.20 17.97 2.59
C SER A 147 -15.49 16.80 3.54
N MET A 148 -16.76 16.62 3.96
CA MET A 148 -17.13 15.49 4.82
C MET A 148 -16.85 14.13 4.16
N ILE A 149 -17.10 13.99 2.86
CA ILE A 149 -16.80 12.76 2.12
C ILE A 149 -15.29 12.54 2.03
N LEU A 150 -14.49 13.59 1.79
CA LEU A 150 -13.03 13.50 1.76
C LEU A 150 -12.49 13.04 3.12
N ASP A 151 -12.98 13.61 4.22
CA ASP A 151 -12.60 13.19 5.58
C ASP A 151 -12.95 11.73 5.83
N GLN A 152 -14.14 11.29 5.40
CA GLN A 152 -14.56 9.90 5.52
C GLN A 152 -13.67 8.96 4.68
N LEU A 153 -13.34 9.34 3.45
CA LEU A 153 -12.45 8.56 2.58
C LEU A 153 -11.06 8.39 3.20
N VAL A 154 -10.49 9.48 3.73
CA VAL A 154 -9.19 9.45 4.41
C VAL A 154 -9.26 8.60 5.67
N SER A 155 -10.32 8.71 6.46
CA SER A 155 -10.53 7.88 7.65
C SER A 155 -10.60 6.40 7.30
N MET A 156 -11.39 6.02 6.29
CA MET A 156 -11.51 4.63 5.84
C MET A 156 -10.18 4.08 5.32
N ALA A 157 -9.43 4.88 4.55
CA ALA A 157 -8.13 4.47 4.05
C ALA A 157 -7.12 4.29 5.19
N THR A 158 -7.14 5.19 6.18
CA THR A 158 -6.27 5.11 7.35
C THR A 158 -6.62 3.90 8.20
N GLU A 159 -7.89 3.65 8.44
CA GLU A 159 -8.36 2.48 9.19
C GLU A 159 -8.00 1.18 8.47
N ALA A 160 -8.19 1.11 7.15
CA ALA A 160 -7.82 -0.07 6.36
C ALA A 160 -6.31 -0.36 6.38
N VAL A 161 -5.47 0.65 6.57
CA VAL A 161 -4.02 0.48 6.71
C VAL A 161 -3.63 0.09 8.15
N LEU A 162 -4.30 0.65 9.16
CA LEU A 162 -3.93 0.44 10.57
C LEU A 162 -4.54 -0.82 11.20
N ASN A 163 -5.73 -1.23 10.76
CA ASN A 163 -6.45 -2.40 11.27
C ASN A 163 -6.42 -3.59 10.29
N GLY A 164 -5.63 -3.49 9.21
CA GLY A 164 -5.40 -4.54 8.22
C GLY A 164 -4.37 -5.57 8.67
#